data_AF-A0A967GC13-F1
#
_entry.id   AF-A0A967GC13-F1
#
_cell.length_a   1.000
_cell.length_b   1.000
_cell.length_c   1.000
_cell.angle_alpha   90.00
_cell.angle_beta   90.00
_cell.angle_gamma   90.00
#
_symmetry.space_group_name_H-M   'P 1'
#
loop_
_entity.id
_entity.type
_entity.pdbx_description
1 polymer ?
#
loop_
_entity_poly.entity_id
_entity_poly.type
_entity_poly.pdbx_seq_one_letter_code
_entity_poly.pdbx_strand_id
1 'polypeptide(L)'
;IDGFPRHVSIHCGGIVISPFPITDRIPLQKTPKGFVVTQYDMYPVEDMGLLKIDLLAQKGLAVLADTVRDVETRTGATIDFRRIDPVRDPAARRLVREGRTIGCFYIESPGMRNLLKKLRVDGFEMLTAASSIIRPGVADSGMMKTFIDRHNGQAPGTSGHPEMDALLKDTFGVMIYQEDVIKVAHAIAGMSLGEADSLRKCMSK
;
A
#
# COMPACT_ATOMS: atom_id res chain seq x y z
N ILE A 1 -2.55 -22.74 -28.24
CA ILE A 1 -3.68 -21.81 -28.41
C ILE A 1 -3.56 -20.81 -27.30
N ASP A 2 -3.19 -19.57 -27.63
CA ASP A 2 -3.03 -18.51 -26.64
C ASP A 2 -4.40 -18.09 -26.07
N GLY A 3 -4.45 -17.66 -24.81
CA GLY A 3 -5.67 -17.22 -24.12
C GLY A 3 -6.66 -18.32 -23.68
N PHE A 4 -6.40 -19.60 -23.96
CA PHE A 4 -7.30 -20.70 -23.56
C PHE A 4 -6.97 -21.22 -22.14
N PRO A 5 -7.98 -21.47 -21.29
CA PRO A 5 -7.77 -22.06 -19.97
C PRO A 5 -7.08 -23.42 -20.05
N ARG A 6 -6.01 -23.60 -19.26
CA ARG A 6 -5.24 -24.86 -19.23
C ARG A 6 -5.71 -25.84 -18.15
N HIS A 7 -6.00 -25.33 -16.95
CA HIS A 7 -6.46 -26.11 -15.81
C HIS A 7 -7.15 -25.20 -14.79
N VAL A 8 -7.93 -25.77 -13.89
CA VAL A 8 -8.52 -25.04 -12.77
C VAL A 8 -7.53 -25.00 -11.61
N SER A 9 -7.31 -23.80 -11.07
CA SER A 9 -6.51 -23.56 -9.88
C SER A 9 -7.37 -22.91 -8.79
N ILE A 10 -6.83 -22.85 -7.57
CA ILE A 10 -7.53 -22.31 -6.39
C ILE A 10 -6.89 -20.96 -6.04
N HIS A 11 -7.72 -19.94 -5.82
CA HIS A 11 -7.25 -18.66 -5.29
C HIS A 11 -6.70 -18.84 -3.87
N CYS A 12 -5.51 -18.31 -3.58
CA CYS A 12 -4.75 -18.62 -2.37
C CYS A 12 -5.36 -18.08 -1.06
N GLY A 13 -6.35 -17.20 -1.14
CA GLY A 13 -7.01 -16.63 0.06
C GLY A 13 -8.51 -16.40 -0.07
N GLY A 14 -9.13 -16.73 -1.20
CA GLY A 14 -10.52 -16.35 -1.49
C GLY A 14 -11.49 -17.24 -0.74
N ILE A 15 -12.31 -16.65 0.13
CA ILE A 15 -13.42 -17.31 0.84
C ILE A 15 -14.72 -16.65 0.42
N VAL A 16 -15.70 -17.48 0.07
CA VAL A 16 -17.05 -17.03 -0.28
C VAL A 16 -18.01 -17.40 0.84
N ILE A 17 -18.77 -16.42 1.31
CA ILE A 17 -19.76 -16.56 2.36
C ILE A 17 -21.13 -16.24 1.77
N SER A 18 -22.09 -17.12 2.04
CA SER A 18 -23.47 -17.01 1.58
C SER A 18 -24.41 -17.13 2.77
N PRO A 19 -25.48 -16.31 2.88
CA PRO A 19 -26.48 -16.44 3.93
C PRO A 19 -27.47 -17.61 3.69
N PHE A 20 -27.41 -18.25 2.53
CA PHE A 20 -28.18 -19.42 2.11
C PHE A 20 -27.25 -20.52 1.60
N PRO A 21 -27.72 -21.77 1.40
CA PRO A 21 -26.92 -22.83 0.81
C PRO A 21 -26.27 -22.37 -0.50
N ILE A 22 -24.95 -22.35 -0.53
CA ILE A 22 -24.18 -21.74 -1.63
C ILE A 22 -24.47 -22.44 -2.97
N THR A 23 -24.81 -23.73 -2.93
CA THR A 23 -25.20 -24.56 -4.07
C THR A 23 -26.49 -24.11 -4.76
N ASP A 24 -27.32 -23.29 -4.11
CA ASP A 24 -28.56 -22.77 -4.70
C ASP A 24 -28.28 -21.71 -5.78
N ARG A 25 -27.06 -21.16 -5.80
CA ARG A 25 -26.65 -20.11 -6.75
C ARG A 25 -25.40 -20.42 -7.54
N ILE A 26 -24.43 -21.12 -6.94
CA ILE A 26 -23.14 -21.35 -7.59
C ILE A 26 -22.76 -22.82 -7.58
N PRO A 27 -22.26 -23.35 -8.72
CA PRO A 27 -21.76 -24.71 -8.77
C PRO A 27 -20.44 -24.81 -8.01
N LEU A 28 -20.28 -25.91 -7.27
CA LEU A 28 -19.09 -26.22 -6.50
C LEU A 28 -18.34 -27.40 -7.13
N GLN A 29 -17.07 -27.53 -6.78
CA GLN A 29 -16.28 -28.71 -7.10
C GLN A 29 -15.36 -29.07 -5.93
N LYS A 30 -15.01 -30.35 -5.82
CA LYS A 30 -13.95 -30.80 -4.91
C LYS A 30 -12.61 -30.77 -5.62
N THR A 31 -11.62 -30.18 -4.97
CA THR A 31 -10.23 -30.16 -5.43
C THR A 31 -9.56 -31.50 -5.10
N PRO A 32 -8.43 -31.85 -5.73
CA PRO A 32 -7.70 -33.08 -5.39
C PRO A 32 -7.27 -33.18 -3.92
N LYS A 33 -7.11 -32.03 -3.24
CA LYS A 33 -6.80 -31.93 -1.82
C LYS A 33 -8.03 -31.99 -0.90
N GLY A 34 -9.23 -32.18 -1.47
CA GLY A 34 -10.48 -32.32 -0.72
C GLY A 34 -11.21 -31.01 -0.40
N PHE A 35 -10.62 -29.84 -0.69
CA PHE A 35 -11.30 -28.55 -0.51
C PHE A 35 -12.48 -28.41 -1.45
N VAL A 36 -13.58 -27.86 -0.95
CA VAL A 36 -14.73 -27.43 -1.76
C VAL A 36 -14.46 -26.01 -2.25
N VAL A 37 -14.55 -25.79 -3.55
CA VAL A 37 -14.35 -24.48 -4.17
C VAL A 37 -15.49 -24.17 -5.13
N THR A 38 -15.79 -22.89 -5.32
CA THR A 38 -16.69 -22.42 -6.39
C THR A 38 -16.03 -22.68 -7.75
N GLN A 39 -16.85 -22.99 -8.76
CA GLN A 39 -16.38 -23.06 -10.15
C GLN A 39 -16.32 -21.68 -10.83
N TYR A 40 -16.86 -20.65 -10.18
CA TYR A 40 -16.78 -19.27 -10.65
C TYR A 40 -15.54 -18.56 -10.08
N ASP A 41 -14.99 -17.65 -10.88
CA ASP A 41 -13.91 -16.76 -10.45
C ASP A 41 -14.45 -15.62 -9.55
N MET A 42 -13.56 -14.75 -9.08
CA MET A 42 -13.90 -13.70 -8.12
C MET A 42 -14.95 -12.71 -8.62
N TYR A 43 -14.89 -12.28 -9.88
CA TYR A 43 -15.82 -11.25 -10.39
C TYR A 43 -17.27 -11.76 -10.48
N PRO A 44 -17.56 -12.92 -11.10
CA PRO A 44 -18.94 -13.41 -11.11
C PRO A 44 -19.48 -13.69 -9.70
N VAL A 45 -18.63 -14.13 -8.76
CA VAL A 45 -19.02 -14.31 -7.35
C VAL A 45 -19.52 -13.00 -6.73
N GLU A 46 -18.77 -11.91 -6.95
CA GLU A 46 -19.15 -10.58 -6.47
C GLU A 46 -20.42 -10.07 -7.18
N ASP A 47 -20.55 -10.27 -8.50
CA ASP A 47 -21.72 -9.86 -9.29
C ASP A 47 -23.03 -10.52 -8.83
N MET A 48 -22.96 -11.74 -8.26
CA MET A 48 -24.13 -12.42 -7.69
C MET A 48 -24.50 -11.92 -6.28
N GLY A 49 -23.79 -10.92 -5.77
CA GLY A 49 -24.01 -10.34 -4.45
C GLY A 49 -23.57 -11.23 -3.29
N LEU A 50 -22.64 -12.16 -3.53
CA LEU A 50 -22.06 -12.99 -2.47
C LEU A 50 -20.91 -12.25 -1.79
N LEU A 51 -20.76 -12.48 -0.47
CA LEU A 51 -19.65 -11.90 0.28
C LEU A 51 -18.38 -12.68 -0.02
N LYS A 52 -17.37 -11.98 -0.54
CA LYS A 52 -16.02 -12.50 -0.73
C LYS A 52 -15.06 -11.86 0.27
N ILE A 53 -14.26 -12.68 0.93
CA ILE A 53 -13.18 -12.25 1.83
C ILE A 53 -11.88 -12.88 1.36
N ASP A 54 -10.82 -12.07 1.24
CA ASP A 54 -9.48 -12.58 0.98
C ASP A 54 -8.69 -12.70 2.30
N LEU A 55 -8.39 -13.94 2.70
CA LEU A 55 -7.45 -14.25 3.77
C LEU A 55 -6.05 -14.41 3.21
N LEU A 56 -5.31 -13.30 3.16
CA LEU A 56 -3.95 -13.29 2.64
C LEU A 56 -2.93 -13.64 3.73
N ALA A 57 -2.15 -14.68 3.48
CA ALA A 57 -1.02 -15.03 4.32
C ALA A 57 0.15 -14.05 4.10
N GLN A 58 0.31 -13.09 5.01
CA GLN A 58 1.45 -12.18 4.97
C GLN A 58 2.61 -12.73 5.82
N LYS A 59 3.69 -13.15 5.17
CA LYS A 59 4.88 -13.73 5.83
C LYS A 59 5.48 -12.80 6.89
N GLY A 60 5.44 -11.48 6.66
CA GLY A 60 5.91 -10.50 7.62
C GLY A 60 5.22 -10.59 8.99
N LEU A 61 3.92 -10.91 9.03
CA LEU A 61 3.18 -11.08 10.29
C LEU A 61 3.62 -12.33 11.05
N ALA A 62 3.94 -13.43 10.34
CA ALA A 62 4.47 -14.63 10.96
C ALA A 62 5.85 -14.37 11.60
N VAL A 63 6.74 -13.67 10.87
CA VAL A 63 8.05 -13.26 11.40
C VAL A 63 7.91 -12.40 12.65
N LEU A 64 6.96 -11.46 12.67
CA LEU A 64 6.68 -10.64 13.86
C LEU A 64 6.20 -11.49 15.04
N ALA A 65 5.29 -12.44 14.81
CA ALA A 65 4.79 -13.32 15.86
C ALA A 65 5.90 -14.19 16.47
N ASP A 66 6.78 -14.76 15.63
CA ASP A 66 7.93 -15.54 16.09
C ASP A 66 8.93 -14.65 16.85
N THR A 67 9.20 -13.44 16.35
CA THR A 67 10.08 -12.47 17.02
C THR A 67 9.59 -12.13 18.43
N VAL A 68 8.29 -11.87 18.59
CA VAL A 68 7.71 -11.56 19.91
C VAL A 68 7.84 -12.75 20.87
N ARG A 69 7.55 -13.97 20.38
CA ARG A 69 7.70 -15.20 21.17
C ARG A 69 9.14 -15.42 21.62
N ASP A 70 10.09 -15.18 20.73
CA ASP A 70 11.52 -15.33 21.02
C ASP A 70 12.00 -14.31 22.06
N VAL A 71 11.54 -13.05 21.97
CA VAL A 71 11.86 -12.02 22.98
C VAL A 71 11.30 -12.42 24.34
N GLU A 72 10.05 -12.86 24.41
CA GLU A 72 9.42 -13.30 25.66
C GLU A 72 10.17 -14.49 26.27
N THR A 73 10.49 -15.51 25.47
CA THR A 73 11.19 -16.72 25.92
C THR A 73 12.60 -16.40 26.46
N ARG A 74 13.30 -15.45 25.84
CA ARG A 74 14.71 -15.13 26.18
C ARG A 74 14.86 -14.11 27.30
N THR A 75 13.89 -13.21 27.45
CA THR A 75 14.02 -12.05 28.35
C THR A 75 12.92 -11.98 29.42
N GLY A 76 11.85 -12.75 29.27
CA GLY A 76 10.64 -12.62 30.09
C GLY A 76 9.80 -11.37 29.78
N ALA A 77 10.24 -10.51 28.86
CA ALA A 77 9.53 -9.29 28.50
C ALA A 77 8.43 -9.59 27.46
N THR A 78 7.23 -9.07 27.71
CA THR A 78 6.11 -9.15 26.77
C THR A 78 6.03 -7.89 25.91
N ILE A 79 5.81 -8.07 24.61
CA ILE A 79 5.67 -6.96 23.64
C ILE A 79 4.17 -6.79 23.34
N ASP A 80 3.59 -5.66 23.76
CA ASP A 80 2.23 -5.26 23.38
C ASP A 80 2.27 -4.17 22.31
N PHE A 81 2.00 -4.55 21.06
CA PHE A 81 2.00 -3.62 19.92
C PHE A 81 1.03 -2.45 20.08
N ARG A 82 -0.04 -2.58 20.90
CA ARG A 82 -0.99 -1.48 21.15
C ARG A 82 -0.38 -0.37 22.01
N ARG A 83 0.75 -0.63 22.66
CA ARG A 83 1.45 0.28 23.57
C ARG A 83 2.76 0.80 23.00
N ILE A 84 3.13 0.38 21.80
CA ILE A 84 4.37 0.79 21.13
C ILE A 84 4.05 1.89 20.15
N ASP A 85 4.79 2.99 20.25
CA ASP A 85 4.80 4.05 19.25
C ASP A 85 6.14 4.01 18.50
N PRO A 86 6.22 3.29 17.37
CA PRO A 86 7.48 3.14 16.62
C PRO A 86 7.92 4.46 15.97
N VAL A 87 7.02 5.42 15.79
CA VAL A 87 7.33 6.72 15.18
C VAL A 87 8.11 7.60 16.16
N ARG A 88 7.96 7.35 17.46
CA ARG A 88 8.69 8.08 18.51
C ARG A 88 9.99 7.42 18.96
N ASP A 89 10.25 6.18 18.52
CA ASP A 89 11.48 5.47 18.87
C ASP A 89 12.69 6.00 18.07
N PRO A 90 13.68 6.65 18.72
CA PRO A 90 14.86 7.16 18.03
C PRO A 90 15.73 6.06 17.41
N ALA A 91 15.74 4.83 17.98
CA ALA A 91 16.50 3.72 17.44
C ALA A 91 15.88 3.22 16.13
N ALA A 92 14.57 3.04 16.08
CA ALA A 92 13.84 2.69 14.87
C ALA A 92 14.01 3.76 13.77
N ARG A 93 13.84 5.04 14.13
CA ARG A 93 14.03 6.16 13.20
C ARG A 93 15.44 6.19 12.61
N ARG A 94 16.46 5.94 13.44
CA ARG A 94 17.86 5.88 12.99
C ARG A 94 18.07 4.76 11.97
N LEU A 95 17.51 3.57 12.18
CA LEU A 95 17.61 2.46 11.23
C LEU A 95 17.03 2.84 9.86
N VAL A 96 15.84 3.46 9.85
CA VAL A 96 15.18 3.92 8.62
C VAL A 96 16.00 5.02 7.93
N ARG A 97 16.42 6.04 8.67
CA ARG A 97 17.20 7.18 8.15
C ARG A 97 18.51 6.75 7.49
N GLU A 98 19.16 5.75 8.05
CA GLU A 98 20.42 5.20 7.53
C GLU A 98 20.20 4.10 6.46
N GLY A 99 18.95 3.80 6.08
CA GLY A 99 18.60 2.76 5.11
C GLY A 99 19.05 1.34 5.54
N ARG A 100 19.08 1.09 6.86
CA ARG A 100 19.39 -0.20 7.48
C ARG A 100 18.11 -0.99 7.74
N THR A 101 17.40 -1.31 6.66
CA THR A 101 16.03 -1.84 6.68
C THR A 101 15.90 -3.18 5.97
N ILE A 102 16.99 -3.95 5.86
CA ILE A 102 16.93 -5.33 5.35
C ILE A 102 16.04 -6.16 6.28
N GLY A 103 15.05 -6.86 5.73
CA GLY A 103 14.05 -7.60 6.50
C GLY A 103 12.88 -6.74 7.02
N CYS A 104 12.89 -5.43 6.78
CA CYS A 104 11.74 -4.57 7.06
C CYS A 104 10.78 -4.58 5.87
N PHE A 105 9.54 -4.97 6.14
CA PHE A 105 8.47 -5.02 5.15
C PHE A 105 8.35 -3.71 4.36
N TYR A 106 8.14 -3.82 3.04
CA TYR A 106 8.03 -2.71 2.07
C TYR A 106 9.29 -1.85 1.85
N ILE A 107 10.24 -1.81 2.79
CA ILE A 107 11.35 -0.85 2.77
C ILE A 107 12.75 -1.45 2.69
N GLU A 108 12.86 -2.72 2.29
CA GLU A 108 14.13 -3.45 2.24
C GLU A 108 14.91 -3.34 0.93
N SER A 109 14.25 -2.96 -0.17
CA SER A 109 14.86 -3.02 -1.50
C SER A 109 16.07 -2.07 -1.61
N PRO A 110 17.09 -2.38 -2.45
CA PRO A 110 18.25 -1.50 -2.61
C PRO A 110 17.86 -0.07 -3.03
N GLY A 111 16.89 0.05 -3.96
CA GLY A 111 16.37 1.33 -4.42
C GLY A 111 15.69 2.11 -3.30
N MET A 112 14.81 1.46 -2.54
CA MET A 112 14.14 2.09 -1.40
C MET A 112 15.13 2.53 -0.33
N ARG A 113 16.06 1.67 0.07
CA ARG A 113 17.10 2.00 1.07
C ARG A 113 17.95 3.21 0.66
N ASN A 114 18.28 3.33 -0.62
CA ASN A 114 18.99 4.49 -1.14
C ASN A 114 18.10 5.75 -1.10
N LEU A 115 16.81 5.63 -1.41
CA LEU A 115 15.86 6.72 -1.31
C LEU A 115 15.70 7.20 0.14
N LEU A 116 15.54 6.30 1.11
CA LEU A 116 15.44 6.63 2.54
C LEU A 116 16.63 7.48 3.02
N LYS A 117 17.85 7.11 2.59
CA LYS A 117 19.08 7.87 2.90
C LYS A 117 19.09 9.25 2.26
N LYS A 118 18.71 9.36 0.98
CA LYS A 118 18.65 10.64 0.25
C LYS A 118 17.66 11.61 0.86
N LEU A 119 16.54 11.10 1.36
CA LEU A 119 15.50 11.88 2.03
C LEU A 119 15.76 12.07 3.53
N ARG A 120 16.76 11.39 4.11
CA ARG A 120 17.00 11.38 5.56
C ARG A 120 15.70 11.17 6.35
N VAL A 121 14.91 10.17 5.94
CA VAL A 121 13.56 9.90 6.47
C VAL A 121 13.61 9.84 7.99
N ASP A 122 12.78 10.66 8.64
CA ASP A 122 12.78 10.79 10.10
C ASP A 122 11.37 10.87 10.72
N GLY A 123 10.35 10.51 9.94
CA GLY A 123 8.95 10.52 10.34
C GLY A 123 8.12 9.59 9.47
N PHE A 124 6.90 9.30 9.92
CA PHE A 124 6.00 8.36 9.24
C PHE A 124 5.49 8.92 7.91
N GLU A 125 5.25 10.22 7.84
CA GLU A 125 4.76 10.94 6.68
C GLU A 125 5.79 10.86 5.54
N MET A 126 7.07 11.11 5.84
CA MET A 126 8.15 11.01 4.87
C MET A 126 8.43 9.56 4.44
N LEU A 127 8.25 8.58 5.34
CA LEU A 127 8.34 7.16 4.99
C LEU A 127 7.21 6.77 4.01
N THR A 128 6.01 7.28 4.24
CA THR A 128 4.84 7.07 3.37
C THR A 128 5.07 7.70 2.01
N ALA A 129 5.59 8.95 1.97
CA ALA A 129 5.96 9.63 0.73
C ALA A 129 7.02 8.86 -0.05
N ALA A 130 8.09 8.40 0.62
CA ALA A 130 9.15 7.59 0.00
C ALA A 130 8.60 6.31 -0.64
N SER A 131 7.66 5.61 0.02
CA SER A 131 7.01 4.41 -0.53
C SER A 131 6.10 4.69 -1.72
N SER A 132 5.57 5.92 -1.82
CA SER A 132 4.72 6.34 -2.93
C SER A 132 5.55 6.70 -4.17
N ILE A 133 6.66 7.43 -3.99
CA ILE A 133 7.45 7.94 -5.12
C ILE A 133 8.43 6.94 -5.75
N ILE A 134 8.78 5.84 -5.05
CA ILE A 134 9.71 4.83 -5.59
C ILE A 134 9.10 3.98 -6.72
N ARG A 135 7.80 4.12 -6.99
CA ARG A 135 7.08 3.30 -7.97
C ARG A 135 7.55 3.64 -9.39
N PRO A 136 7.67 2.66 -10.31
CA PRO A 136 8.24 2.87 -11.65
C PRO A 136 7.69 4.08 -12.39
N GLY A 137 6.36 4.21 -12.50
CA GLY A 137 5.74 5.35 -13.21
C GLY A 137 6.07 6.73 -12.61
N VAL A 138 6.26 6.82 -11.29
CA VAL A 138 6.65 8.07 -10.62
C VAL A 138 8.14 8.34 -10.80
N ALA A 139 8.97 7.31 -10.71
CA ALA A 139 10.42 7.42 -10.88
C ALA A 139 10.79 7.86 -12.31
N ASP A 140 10.11 7.31 -13.33
CA ASP A 140 10.41 7.56 -14.74
C ASP A 140 9.97 8.96 -15.21
N SER A 141 8.96 9.54 -14.56
CA SER A 141 8.44 10.88 -14.89
C SER A 141 9.33 12.05 -14.43
N GLY A 142 10.41 11.78 -13.68
CA GLY A 142 11.23 12.80 -13.04
C GLY A 142 10.65 13.37 -11.73
N MET A 143 9.40 13.05 -11.39
CA MET A 143 8.75 13.51 -10.14
C MET A 143 9.52 13.08 -8.88
N MET A 144 10.09 11.86 -8.86
CA MET A 144 10.93 11.42 -7.74
C MET A 144 12.14 12.33 -7.54
N LYS A 145 12.79 12.76 -8.63
CA LYS A 145 13.93 13.68 -8.55
C LYS A 145 13.49 15.05 -8.03
N THR A 146 12.41 15.61 -8.58
CA THR A 146 11.85 16.89 -8.12
C THR A 146 11.49 16.86 -6.63
N PHE A 147 10.89 15.77 -6.14
CA PHE A 147 10.58 15.61 -4.73
C PHE A 147 11.85 15.62 -3.87
N ILE A 148 12.88 14.87 -4.25
CA ILE A 148 14.17 14.81 -3.53
C ILE A 148 14.86 16.19 -3.51
N ASP A 149 14.92 16.87 -4.65
CA ASP A 149 15.60 18.15 -4.78
C ASP A 149 14.89 19.22 -3.93
N ARG A 150 13.55 19.27 -3.96
CA ARG A 150 12.76 20.21 -3.15
C ARG A 150 12.83 19.91 -1.66
N HIS A 151 12.73 18.64 -1.27
CA HIS A 151 12.90 18.20 0.13
C HIS A 151 14.27 18.62 0.69
N ASN A 152 15.32 18.50 -0.12
CA ASN A 152 16.68 18.87 0.27
C ASN A 152 16.99 20.37 0.12
N GLY A 153 16.00 21.21 -0.25
CA GLY A 153 16.19 22.64 -0.46
C GLY A 153 17.04 23.02 -1.68
N GLN A 154 17.21 22.10 -2.63
CA GLN A 154 17.96 22.29 -3.87
C GLN A 154 17.10 22.89 -4.99
N ALA A 155 15.78 22.94 -4.80
CA ALA A 155 14.82 23.59 -5.68
C ALA A 155 13.67 24.20 -4.86
N PRO A 156 12.98 25.24 -5.37
CA PRO A 156 11.80 25.80 -4.71
C PRO A 156 10.70 24.75 -4.53
N GLY A 157 10.20 24.62 -3.30
CA GLY A 157 9.11 23.72 -2.93
C GLY A 157 7.73 24.17 -3.38
N THR A 158 7.64 25.23 -4.18
CA THR A 158 6.38 25.85 -4.60
C THR A 158 6.02 25.45 -6.03
N SER A 159 4.72 25.37 -6.24
CA SER A 159 4.02 25.16 -7.50
C SER A 159 3.71 26.47 -8.23
N GLY A 160 3.81 27.61 -7.52
CA GLY A 160 3.57 28.95 -8.08
C GLY A 160 2.13 29.45 -7.93
N HIS A 161 1.21 28.61 -7.43
CA HIS A 161 -0.17 28.99 -7.10
C HIS A 161 -0.38 28.90 -5.57
N PRO A 162 -0.72 30.00 -4.87
CA PRO A 162 -0.76 30.03 -3.40
C PRO A 162 -1.61 28.93 -2.75
N GLU A 163 -2.77 28.64 -3.35
CA GLU A 163 -3.68 27.60 -2.84
C GLU A 163 -3.14 26.19 -3.06
N MET A 164 -2.44 25.96 -4.19
CA MET A 164 -1.80 24.68 -4.48
C MET A 164 -0.57 24.47 -3.58
N ASP A 165 0.18 25.53 -3.29
CA ASP A 165 1.29 25.52 -2.34
C ASP A 165 0.82 25.18 -0.92
N ALA A 166 -0.36 25.68 -0.52
CA ALA A 166 -0.96 25.34 0.77
C ALA A 166 -1.39 23.86 0.82
N LEU A 167 -2.03 23.35 -0.24
CA LEU A 167 -2.53 21.97 -0.31
C LEU A 167 -1.42 20.91 -0.39
N LEU A 168 -0.33 21.23 -1.09
CA LEU A 168 0.77 20.32 -1.37
C LEU A 168 2.03 20.60 -0.53
N LYS A 169 1.89 21.38 0.54
CA LYS A 169 3.00 21.77 1.41
C LYS A 169 3.79 20.56 1.91
N ASP A 170 3.09 19.53 2.36
CA ASP A 170 3.68 18.32 2.96
C ASP A 170 4.36 17.42 1.93
N THR A 171 4.12 17.66 0.64
CA THR A 171 4.71 16.93 -0.48
C THR A 171 5.61 17.81 -1.35
N PHE A 172 5.98 18.98 -0.84
CA PHE A 172 6.82 19.96 -1.52
C PHE A 172 6.29 20.33 -2.92
N GLY A 173 4.98 20.52 -3.04
CA GLY A 173 4.36 20.91 -4.30
C GLY A 173 4.37 19.80 -5.36
N VAL A 174 4.53 18.53 -4.97
CA VAL A 174 4.48 17.36 -5.87
C VAL A 174 3.26 16.52 -5.52
N MET A 175 2.38 16.24 -6.49
CA MET A 175 1.24 15.35 -6.29
C MET A 175 1.72 13.90 -6.31
N ILE A 176 1.83 13.28 -5.15
CA ILE A 176 2.33 11.91 -4.99
C ILE A 176 1.24 10.95 -4.53
N TYR A 177 0.10 11.49 -4.09
CA TYR A 177 -1.08 10.75 -3.66
C TYR A 177 -2.24 10.95 -4.65
N GLN A 178 -3.14 9.98 -4.69
CA GLN A 178 -4.38 10.08 -5.46
C GLN A 178 -5.29 11.17 -4.90
N GLU A 179 -5.25 11.34 -3.58
CA GLU A 179 -5.95 12.36 -2.82
C GLU A 179 -5.46 13.76 -3.17
N ASP A 180 -4.20 13.94 -3.59
CA ASP A 180 -3.68 15.24 -4.00
C ASP A 180 -4.41 15.73 -5.27
N VAL A 181 -4.65 14.83 -6.23
CA VAL A 181 -5.43 15.12 -7.45
C VAL A 181 -6.85 15.56 -7.08
N ILE A 182 -7.48 14.84 -6.14
CA ILE A 182 -8.85 15.15 -5.69
C ILE A 182 -8.90 16.52 -5.00
N LYS A 183 -7.95 16.80 -4.08
CA LYS A 183 -7.86 18.08 -3.36
C LYS A 183 -7.65 19.25 -4.31
N VAL A 184 -6.72 19.11 -5.26
CA VAL A 184 -6.42 20.16 -6.23
C VAL A 184 -7.61 20.41 -7.16
N ALA A 185 -8.25 19.36 -7.68
CA ALA A 185 -9.43 19.52 -8.53
C ALA A 185 -10.61 20.17 -7.78
N HIS A 186 -10.81 19.80 -6.52
CA HIS A 186 -11.85 20.42 -5.68
C HIS A 186 -11.57 21.91 -5.43
N ALA A 187 -10.37 22.24 -4.96
CA ALA A 187 -10.02 23.59 -4.55
C ALA A 187 -9.85 24.55 -5.74
N ILE A 188 -9.15 24.09 -6.79
CA ILE A 188 -8.76 24.95 -7.92
C ILE A 188 -9.84 24.97 -9.01
N ALA A 189 -10.46 23.83 -9.31
CA ALA A 189 -11.45 23.72 -10.39
C ALA A 189 -12.90 23.79 -9.87
N GLY A 190 -13.11 23.93 -8.56
CA GLY A 190 -14.45 24.03 -7.96
C GLY A 190 -15.29 22.76 -8.08
N MET A 191 -14.68 21.62 -8.41
CA MET A 191 -15.37 20.34 -8.53
C MET A 191 -15.87 19.87 -7.16
N SER A 192 -16.99 19.15 -7.10
CA SER A 192 -17.31 18.37 -5.91
C SER A 192 -16.27 17.25 -5.70
N LEU A 193 -16.14 16.74 -4.47
CA LEU A 193 -15.24 15.62 -4.18
C LEU A 193 -15.58 14.35 -5.00
N GLY A 194 -16.86 14.15 -5.35
CA GLY A 194 -17.31 13.04 -6.19
C GLY A 194 -16.91 13.19 -7.65
N GLU A 195 -17.01 14.41 -8.20
CA GLU A 195 -16.53 14.72 -9.56
C GLU A 195 -15.01 14.62 -9.64
N ALA A 196 -14.30 15.10 -8.63
CA ALA A 196 -12.85 15.02 -8.55
C ALA A 196 -12.34 13.57 -8.46
N ASP A 197 -13.01 12.69 -7.70
CA ASP A 197 -12.68 11.25 -7.71
C ASP A 197 -13.00 10.59 -9.07
N SER A 198 -14.08 11.02 -9.73
CA SER A 198 -14.42 10.53 -11.07
C SER A 198 -13.35 10.95 -12.09
N LEU A 199 -12.88 12.19 -12.05
CA LEU A 199 -11.76 12.69 -12.85
C LEU A 199 -10.50 11.84 -12.63
N ARG A 200 -10.11 11.62 -11.38
CA ARG A 200 -8.95 10.78 -11.02
C ARG A 200 -9.06 9.36 -11.62
N LYS A 201 -10.23 8.74 -11.55
CA LYS A 201 -10.48 7.40 -12.12
C LYS A 201 -10.35 7.41 -13.64
N CYS A 202 -10.83 8.44 -14.32
CA CYS A 202 -10.69 8.59 -15.77
C CYS A 202 -9.24 8.76 -16.22
N MET A 203 -8.39 9.47 -15.46
CA MET A 203 -6.96 9.63 -15.77
C MET A 203 -6.15 8.33 -15.67
N SER A 204 -6.66 7.33 -14.94
CA SER A 204 -5.99 6.05 -14.70
C SER A 204 -6.45 4.93 -15.65
N LYS A 205 -7.41 5.21 -16.54
CA LYS A 205 -7.87 4.33 -17.61
C LYS A 205 -7.14 4.66 -18.90
#